data_AF-M5TV60-F1
#
_entry.id   AF-M5TV60-F1
#
_cell.length_a   1.000
_cell.length_b   1.000
_cell.length_c   1.000
_cell.angle_alpha   90.00
_cell.angle_beta   90.00
_cell.angle_gamma   90.00
#
_symmetry.space_group_name_H-M   'P 1'
#
loop_
_entity.id
_entity.type
_entity.pdbx_description
1 polymer ?
#
loop_
_entity_poly.entity_id
_entity_poly.type
_entity_poly.pdbx_seq_one_letter_code
_entity_poly.pdbx_strand_id
1 'polypeptide(L)'
;MIDPFTISIPPRFYRTTTMLHRLFVATFVACLSVASTTNIQAQDSKRPEAQKQYAESLWKYLSETDYRKWERITPSSDFPSGPPSDDSSQHFRLASKNSDAAQGEGVLVVTEHYQGDSDTPTAITARRKMAEGFDADNDDWHWVHYAASGKPMAISAESNPWAKDGFAVYEEDGRLWVFEISSPELTDFVEKGELAKHVIRPGAGPAGMTLKAPDAETISRYLTAKPGFETKIEDGRLWVFVAGSEELNDYEQQGELAKHVIRPGAGPMGMTMKAPDTETLDLYLASKPGFVLKYDDGRLWVFRKGSEELSDFLKQGELAKHVIRPAAGPNGVTLKAPDAETIDAYLVAQPGFVTKLDDGRVWVFRNGSEELKDYRDAGELAKHVIRPAAGPGGLTLKAPDAETIDAYLRVCGLN
;
A
#
# COMPACT_ATOMS: atom_id res chain seq x y z
N MET A 1 66.40 30.76 -7.29
CA MET A 1 67.13 30.87 -6.01
C MET A 1 66.70 29.67 -5.17
N ILE A 2 67.60 28.67 -5.14
CA ILE A 2 67.69 27.44 -4.32
C ILE A 2 66.53 26.41 -4.38
N ASP A 3 66.99 25.20 -4.72
CA ASP A 3 66.37 23.92 -5.06
C ASP A 3 65.89 23.06 -3.84
N PRO A 4 65.30 21.87 -4.08
CA PRO A 4 64.42 21.11 -3.19
C PRO A 4 65.12 19.92 -2.50
N PHE A 5 64.40 19.21 -1.60
CA PHE A 5 64.87 17.96 -1.01
C PHE A 5 64.29 16.72 -1.70
N THR A 6 65.23 15.90 -2.18
CA THR A 6 65.09 14.53 -2.70
C THR A 6 65.75 13.57 -1.69
N ILE A 7 65.18 12.38 -1.45
CA ILE A 7 65.84 11.22 -0.81
C ILE A 7 65.27 9.98 -1.54
N SER A 8 65.97 9.32 -2.48
CA SER A 8 67.14 8.42 -2.42
C SER A 8 66.86 7.01 -1.86
N ILE A 9 66.79 6.04 -2.80
CA ILE A 9 66.83 4.56 -2.68
C ILE A 9 68.31 4.13 -2.92
N PRO A 10 68.94 3.09 -2.29
CA PRO A 10 68.98 1.68 -2.80
C PRO A 10 69.43 0.60 -1.76
N PRO A 11 69.85 -0.66 -2.10
CA PRO A 11 69.62 -1.54 -3.27
C PRO A 11 69.14 -2.99 -2.95
N ARG A 12 68.91 -3.73 -4.05
CA ARG A 12 68.61 -5.16 -4.28
C ARG A 12 69.50 -6.19 -3.57
N PHE A 13 68.92 -7.38 -3.31
CA PHE A 13 69.60 -8.68 -3.50
C PHE A 13 68.68 -9.69 -4.21
N TYR A 14 69.21 -10.26 -5.30
CA TYR A 14 68.71 -11.46 -5.98
C TYR A 14 69.22 -12.71 -5.23
N ARG A 15 68.38 -13.75 -5.11
CA ARG A 15 68.81 -15.14 -5.41
C ARG A 15 67.61 -16.09 -5.56
N THR A 16 67.58 -16.68 -6.75
CA THR A 16 66.95 -17.93 -7.16
C THR A 16 67.34 -19.10 -6.26
N THR A 17 66.46 -20.12 -6.09
CA THR A 17 66.64 -21.53 -6.53
C THR A 17 65.63 -22.46 -5.81
N THR A 18 64.69 -22.99 -6.59
CA THR A 18 64.20 -24.38 -6.64
C THR A 18 64.22 -25.27 -5.37
N MET A 19 63.05 -25.77 -4.93
CA MET A 19 62.76 -27.21 -4.98
C MET A 19 61.32 -27.56 -4.56
N LEU A 20 60.69 -28.36 -5.43
CA LEU A 20 59.63 -29.33 -5.18
C LEU A 20 59.50 -29.77 -3.70
N HIS A 21 58.28 -29.72 -3.16
CA HIS A 21 57.70 -30.85 -2.41
C HIS A 21 56.20 -30.91 -2.71
N ARG A 22 55.81 -32.00 -3.38
CA ARG A 22 54.42 -32.44 -3.49
C ARG A 22 53.98 -32.93 -2.10
N LEU A 23 52.90 -32.39 -1.57
CA LEU A 23 52.09 -33.11 -0.61
C LEU A 23 50.61 -32.85 -0.88
N PHE A 24 49.90 -33.94 -1.11
CA PHE A 24 48.46 -34.06 -1.24
C PHE A 24 47.73 -33.26 -0.17
N VAL A 25 46.84 -32.34 -0.56
CA VAL A 25 45.63 -32.03 0.20
C VAL A 25 44.46 -32.11 -0.76
N ALA A 26 43.64 -33.11 -0.48
CA ALA A 26 42.45 -33.46 -1.22
C ALA A 26 41.40 -32.34 -1.16
N THR A 27 40.76 -32.15 -2.32
CA THR A 27 39.33 -31.87 -2.51
C THR A 27 38.53 -31.49 -1.26
N PHE A 28 38.27 -30.18 -1.10
CA PHE A 28 37.08 -29.68 -0.41
C PHE A 28 36.67 -28.34 -1.05
N VAL A 29 36.21 -28.39 -2.30
CA VAL A 29 35.28 -27.38 -2.82
C VAL A 29 33.89 -27.89 -2.45
N ALA A 30 33.55 -27.78 -1.17
CA ALA A 30 32.17 -27.91 -0.74
C ALA A 30 31.49 -26.58 -1.03
N CYS A 31 30.45 -26.64 -1.85
CA CYS A 31 29.54 -25.55 -2.15
C CYS A 31 29.17 -24.76 -0.88
N LEU A 32 29.68 -23.54 -0.76
CA LEU A 32 28.97 -22.49 -0.01
C LEU A 32 27.84 -21.98 -0.90
N SER A 33 26.80 -22.79 -1.04
CA SER A 33 25.46 -22.37 -1.43
C SER A 33 24.57 -22.59 -0.23
N VAL A 34 24.91 -21.91 0.87
CA VAL A 34 24.11 -21.91 2.10
C VAL A 34 23.15 -20.73 2.01
N ALA A 35 21.89 -21.09 1.82
CA ALA A 35 20.68 -20.37 2.23
C ALA A 35 20.49 -18.91 1.75
N SER A 36 19.81 -18.76 0.61
CA SER A 36 18.93 -17.61 0.36
C SER A 36 17.44 -18.02 0.34
N THR A 37 17.11 -19.24 0.77
CA THR A 37 15.73 -19.76 0.78
C THR A 37 14.90 -19.33 2.00
N THR A 38 15.42 -18.45 2.87
CA THR A 38 14.76 -18.07 4.14
C THR A 38 13.67 -17.00 4.01
N ASN A 39 13.65 -16.24 2.92
CA ASN A 39 12.98 -14.93 2.98
C ASN A 39 11.48 -14.99 2.63
N ILE A 40 11.05 -15.87 1.72
CA ILE A 40 9.61 -16.03 1.40
C ILE A 40 8.86 -16.78 2.50
N GLN A 41 9.53 -17.72 3.17
CA GLN A 41 8.97 -18.43 4.32
C GLN A 41 8.60 -17.46 5.44
N ALA A 42 9.30 -16.33 5.59
CA ALA A 42 9.00 -15.36 6.64
C ALA A 42 7.62 -14.69 6.46
N GLN A 43 7.25 -14.25 5.25
CA GLN A 43 5.93 -13.65 5.06
C GLN A 43 4.82 -14.69 4.99
N ASP A 44 5.04 -15.82 4.31
CA ASP A 44 4.06 -16.89 4.36
C ASP A 44 3.89 -17.40 5.80
N SER A 45 4.93 -17.45 6.63
CA SER A 45 4.79 -17.81 8.07
C SER A 45 3.97 -16.80 8.89
N LYS A 46 3.86 -15.55 8.44
CA LYS A 46 3.04 -14.52 9.09
C LYS A 46 1.56 -14.59 8.70
N ARG A 47 1.23 -15.24 7.59
CA ARG A 47 -0.16 -15.39 7.14
C ARG A 47 -0.90 -16.38 8.05
N PRO A 48 -2.09 -16.01 8.60
CA PRO A 48 -2.91 -16.95 9.37
C PRO A 48 -3.21 -18.22 8.58
N GLU A 49 -3.13 -19.37 9.25
CA GLU A 49 -3.33 -20.69 8.64
C GLU A 49 -4.68 -20.81 7.89
N ALA A 50 -5.75 -20.21 8.44
CA ALA A 50 -7.05 -20.18 7.79
C ALA A 50 -7.03 -19.46 6.43
N GLN A 51 -6.23 -18.41 6.28
CA GLN A 51 -6.10 -17.67 5.01
C GLN A 51 -5.29 -18.48 3.98
N LYS A 52 -4.26 -19.21 4.43
CA LYS A 52 -3.52 -20.15 3.57
C LYS A 52 -4.43 -21.24 3.03
N GLN A 53 -5.15 -21.91 3.92
CA GLN A 53 -6.09 -22.97 3.56
C GLN A 53 -7.18 -22.47 2.62
N TYR A 54 -7.70 -21.26 2.87
CA TYR A 54 -8.64 -20.63 1.97
C TYR A 54 -8.04 -20.42 0.57
N ALA A 55 -6.88 -19.79 0.46
CA ALA A 55 -6.23 -19.53 -0.83
C ALA A 55 -5.92 -20.84 -1.59
N GLU A 56 -5.39 -21.85 -0.91
CA GLU A 56 -5.12 -23.15 -1.51
C GLU A 56 -6.39 -23.85 -2.00
N SER A 57 -7.46 -23.83 -1.17
CA SER A 57 -8.74 -24.44 -1.53
C SER A 57 -9.41 -23.73 -2.71
N LEU A 58 -9.32 -22.40 -2.76
CA LEU A 58 -9.85 -21.60 -3.86
C LEU A 58 -9.08 -21.89 -5.15
N TRP A 59 -7.75 -21.89 -5.11
CA TRP A 59 -6.94 -22.23 -6.28
C TRP A 59 -7.24 -23.64 -6.81
N LYS A 60 -7.35 -24.62 -5.90
CA LYS A 60 -7.73 -25.99 -6.26
C LYS A 60 -9.09 -26.02 -6.97
N TYR A 61 -10.08 -25.32 -6.43
CA TYR A 61 -11.41 -25.22 -7.04
C TYR A 61 -11.37 -24.61 -8.45
N LEU A 62 -10.63 -23.52 -8.64
CA LEU A 62 -10.46 -22.88 -9.94
C LEU A 62 -9.82 -23.83 -10.96
N SER A 63 -8.80 -24.58 -10.53
CA SER A 63 -8.10 -25.55 -11.37
C SER A 63 -8.99 -26.73 -11.77
N GLU A 64 -9.80 -27.26 -10.84
CA GLU A 64 -10.68 -28.42 -11.08
C GLU A 64 -11.89 -28.07 -11.95
N THR A 65 -12.39 -26.84 -11.85
CA THR A 65 -13.57 -26.39 -12.60
C THR A 65 -13.25 -25.82 -13.98
N ASP A 66 -11.97 -25.60 -14.29
CA ASP A 66 -11.50 -24.96 -15.52
C ASP A 66 -12.23 -23.63 -15.74
N TYR A 67 -11.93 -22.65 -14.88
CA TYR A 67 -12.62 -21.35 -14.85
C TYR A 67 -12.64 -20.59 -16.19
N ARG A 68 -11.74 -20.93 -17.12
CA ARG A 68 -11.74 -20.37 -18.48
C ARG A 68 -12.98 -20.75 -19.29
N LYS A 69 -13.72 -21.77 -18.86
CA LYS A 69 -15.03 -22.16 -19.41
C LYS A 69 -16.20 -21.38 -18.81
N TRP A 70 -15.95 -20.55 -17.80
CA TRP A 70 -16.99 -19.70 -17.22
C TRP A 70 -17.38 -18.56 -18.17
N GLU A 71 -18.40 -17.81 -17.80
CA GLU A 71 -18.87 -16.68 -18.59
C GLU A 71 -17.77 -15.61 -18.69
N ARG A 72 -17.32 -15.30 -19.90
CA ARG A 72 -16.42 -14.17 -20.12
C ARG A 72 -17.20 -12.86 -20.01
N ILE A 73 -16.72 -11.95 -19.17
CA ILE A 73 -17.36 -10.65 -18.94
C ILE A 73 -16.44 -9.51 -19.34
N THR A 74 -17.02 -8.35 -19.63
CA THR A 74 -16.29 -7.08 -19.72
C THR A 74 -16.52 -6.34 -18.40
N PRO A 75 -15.47 -5.85 -17.72
CA PRO A 75 -15.64 -5.04 -16.51
C PRO A 75 -16.55 -3.84 -16.78
N SER A 76 -17.50 -3.58 -15.90
CA SER A 76 -18.28 -2.34 -15.87
C SER A 76 -17.77 -1.44 -14.73
N SER A 77 -18.37 -0.26 -14.56
CA SER A 77 -18.12 0.62 -13.41
C SER A 77 -18.31 -0.08 -12.05
N ASP A 78 -19.11 -1.15 -12.01
CA ASP A 78 -19.48 -1.87 -10.80
C ASP A 78 -18.65 -3.15 -10.62
N PHE A 79 -17.47 -3.20 -11.25
CA PHE A 79 -16.55 -4.32 -11.12
C PHE A 79 -16.02 -4.42 -9.68
N PRO A 80 -15.93 -5.63 -9.11
CA PRO A 80 -15.46 -5.82 -7.75
C PRO A 80 -14.09 -5.20 -7.51
N SER A 81 -13.97 -4.52 -6.38
CA SER A 81 -12.71 -3.95 -5.89
C SER A 81 -11.62 -5.03 -5.78
N GLY A 82 -10.39 -4.60 -5.97
CA GLY A 82 -9.21 -5.44 -5.88
C GLY A 82 -8.08 -4.94 -6.77
N PRO A 83 -7.10 -5.81 -7.08
CA PRO A 83 -6.02 -5.51 -8.01
C PRO A 83 -6.56 -4.85 -9.28
N PRO A 84 -6.00 -3.70 -9.72
CA PRO A 84 -6.38 -3.09 -10.98
C PRO A 84 -6.10 -4.10 -12.11
N SER A 85 -6.98 -4.09 -13.10
CA SER A 85 -6.80 -4.79 -14.36
C SER A 85 -6.53 -3.77 -15.45
N ASP A 86 -5.74 -4.17 -16.44
CA ASP A 86 -5.51 -3.39 -17.65
C ASP A 86 -6.32 -3.93 -18.83
N ASP A 87 -6.19 -3.28 -19.99
CA ASP A 87 -6.88 -3.69 -21.23
C ASP A 87 -6.44 -5.07 -21.74
N SER A 88 -5.30 -5.59 -21.27
CA SER A 88 -4.83 -6.94 -21.62
C SER A 88 -5.48 -8.03 -20.77
N SER A 89 -6.16 -7.64 -19.69
CA SER A 89 -6.73 -8.56 -18.72
C SER A 89 -7.97 -9.28 -19.26
N GLN A 90 -8.16 -10.53 -18.86
CA GLN A 90 -9.34 -11.32 -19.22
C GLN A 90 -10.15 -11.67 -17.98
N HIS A 91 -11.47 -11.51 -18.04
CA HIS A 91 -12.36 -11.64 -16.90
C HIS A 91 -13.38 -12.76 -17.11
N PHE A 92 -13.48 -13.64 -16.11
CA PHE A 92 -14.33 -14.81 -16.11
C PHE A 92 -15.23 -14.78 -14.87
N ARG A 93 -16.51 -15.10 -15.01
CA ARG A 93 -17.49 -15.03 -13.94
C ARG A 93 -18.25 -16.34 -13.79
N LEU A 94 -18.33 -16.79 -12.55
CA LEU A 94 -19.28 -17.81 -12.12
C LEU A 94 -20.32 -17.18 -11.19
N ALA A 95 -21.55 -17.05 -11.67
CA ALA A 95 -22.68 -16.67 -10.86
C ALA A 95 -23.23 -17.88 -10.10
N SER A 96 -23.62 -17.69 -8.84
CA SER A 96 -24.37 -18.67 -8.06
C SER A 96 -25.68 -19.01 -8.76
N LYS A 97 -26.07 -20.30 -8.80
CA LYS A 97 -27.35 -20.74 -9.38
C LYS A 97 -28.59 -20.08 -8.75
N ASN A 98 -28.43 -19.45 -7.58
CA ASN A 98 -29.50 -18.81 -6.82
C ASN A 98 -29.49 -17.28 -6.87
N SER A 99 -28.58 -16.65 -7.64
CA SER A 99 -28.55 -15.18 -7.76
C SER A 99 -28.56 -14.76 -9.22
N ASP A 100 -29.71 -14.25 -9.69
CA ASP A 100 -29.81 -13.51 -10.95
C ASP A 100 -29.09 -12.15 -10.87
N ALA A 101 -28.66 -11.73 -9.68
CA ALA A 101 -27.90 -10.51 -9.46
C ALA A 101 -26.40 -10.74 -9.71
N ALA A 102 -25.80 -9.87 -10.54
CA ALA A 102 -24.38 -9.86 -10.88
C ALA A 102 -23.41 -9.71 -9.68
N GLN A 103 -23.93 -9.49 -8.47
CA GLN A 103 -23.19 -9.21 -7.24
C GLN A 103 -23.71 -9.99 -6.00
N GLY A 104 -24.47 -11.08 -6.21
CA GLY A 104 -24.98 -11.90 -5.10
C GLY A 104 -23.87 -12.59 -4.29
N GLU A 105 -24.18 -12.98 -3.06
CA GLU A 105 -23.29 -13.78 -2.22
C GLU A 105 -22.83 -15.05 -2.97
N GLY A 106 -21.53 -15.33 -2.92
CA GLY A 106 -20.92 -16.50 -3.54
C GLY A 106 -20.58 -16.34 -5.03
N VAL A 107 -20.85 -15.19 -5.65
CA VAL A 107 -20.32 -14.87 -6.98
C VAL A 107 -18.79 -14.93 -6.96
N LEU A 108 -18.22 -15.59 -7.97
CA LEU A 108 -16.78 -15.68 -8.20
C LEU A 108 -16.42 -14.96 -9.49
N VAL A 109 -15.38 -14.13 -9.42
CA VAL A 109 -14.79 -13.45 -10.58
C VAL A 109 -13.30 -13.76 -10.62
N VAL A 110 -12.84 -14.31 -11.74
CA VAL A 110 -11.42 -14.53 -12.01
C VAL A 110 -10.95 -13.52 -13.03
N THR A 111 -9.79 -12.93 -12.78
CA THR A 111 -9.09 -12.04 -13.70
C THR A 111 -7.73 -12.62 -13.99
N GLU A 112 -7.48 -12.91 -15.26
CA GLU A 112 -6.16 -13.26 -15.76
C GLU A 112 -5.46 -11.98 -16.21
N HIS A 113 -4.28 -11.74 -15.68
CA HIS A 113 -3.43 -10.60 -16.04
C HIS A 113 -2.41 -11.05 -17.06
N TYR A 114 -2.26 -10.30 -18.14
CA TYR A 114 -1.35 -10.60 -19.23
C TYR A 114 -0.30 -9.52 -19.35
N GLN A 115 0.78 -9.81 -20.09
CA GLN A 115 1.79 -8.82 -20.39
C GLN A 115 2.14 -8.91 -21.88
N GLY A 116 1.90 -7.81 -22.60
CA GLY A 116 2.04 -7.77 -24.05
C GLY A 116 1.18 -8.83 -24.74
N ASP A 117 1.74 -9.48 -25.75
CA ASP A 117 1.05 -10.49 -26.56
C ASP A 117 1.18 -11.93 -26.02
N SER A 118 1.45 -12.11 -24.71
CA SER A 118 1.59 -13.44 -24.12
C SER A 118 0.25 -14.18 -24.07
N ASP A 119 0.24 -15.46 -24.47
CA ASP A 119 -0.92 -16.35 -24.27
C ASP A 119 -0.97 -16.95 -22.86
N THR A 120 0.06 -16.73 -22.05
CA THR A 120 0.14 -17.19 -20.66
C THR A 120 -0.04 -16.01 -19.72
N PRO A 121 -0.99 -16.07 -18.77
CA PRO A 121 -1.14 -15.01 -17.79
C PRO A 121 0.09 -14.95 -16.89
N THR A 122 0.50 -13.75 -16.50
CA THR A 122 1.57 -13.52 -15.52
C THR A 122 1.06 -13.71 -14.10
N ALA A 123 -0.22 -13.41 -13.87
CA ALA A 123 -0.88 -13.55 -12.58
C ALA A 123 -2.39 -13.77 -12.74
N ILE A 124 -3.02 -14.24 -11.66
CA ILE A 124 -4.46 -14.53 -11.62
C ILE A 124 -5.04 -13.95 -10.33
N THR A 125 -6.04 -13.07 -10.43
CA THR A 125 -6.83 -12.63 -9.27
C THR A 125 -8.15 -13.37 -9.22
N ALA A 126 -8.43 -14.06 -8.12
CA ALA A 126 -9.75 -14.61 -7.83
C ALA A 126 -10.45 -13.75 -6.78
N ARG A 127 -11.68 -13.34 -7.05
CA ARG A 127 -12.53 -12.54 -6.15
C ARG A 127 -13.80 -13.30 -5.84
N ARG A 128 -14.23 -13.29 -4.59
CA ARG A 128 -15.46 -13.90 -4.12
C ARG A 128 -16.27 -12.88 -3.32
N LYS A 129 -17.54 -12.70 -3.66
CA LYS A 129 -18.47 -11.96 -2.80
C LYS A 129 -18.80 -12.81 -1.58
N MET A 130 -18.46 -12.33 -0.40
CA MET A 130 -18.74 -13.00 0.87
C MET A 130 -20.12 -12.61 1.40
N ALA A 131 -20.50 -13.17 2.54
CA ALA A 131 -21.72 -12.78 3.24
C ALA A 131 -21.65 -11.31 3.66
N GLU A 132 -22.82 -10.67 3.80
CA GLU A 132 -22.95 -9.27 4.21
C GLU A 132 -22.20 -8.98 5.52
N GLY A 133 -21.40 -7.92 5.51
CA GLY A 133 -20.62 -7.47 6.67
C GLY A 133 -19.30 -8.23 6.91
N PHE A 134 -18.88 -9.09 5.97
CA PHE A 134 -17.57 -9.75 6.02
C PHE A 134 -16.42 -8.73 5.92
N ASP A 135 -16.52 -7.78 4.99
CA ASP A 135 -15.52 -6.72 4.75
C ASP A 135 -16.23 -5.53 4.14
N ALA A 136 -17.03 -4.82 4.94
CA ALA A 136 -17.83 -3.69 4.47
C ALA A 136 -16.99 -2.59 3.80
N ASP A 137 -15.72 -2.45 4.18
CA ASP A 137 -14.79 -1.49 3.57
C ASP A 137 -14.41 -1.86 2.13
N ASN A 138 -14.52 -3.14 1.79
CA ASN A 138 -14.28 -3.71 0.48
C ASN A 138 -15.55 -4.27 -0.18
N ASP A 139 -16.73 -3.76 0.21
CA ASP A 139 -18.03 -4.24 -0.27
C ASP A 139 -18.13 -5.78 -0.16
N ASP A 140 -17.71 -6.34 0.96
CA ASP A 140 -17.71 -7.78 1.26
C ASP A 140 -16.99 -8.66 0.22
N TRP A 141 -16.18 -8.07 -0.65
CA TRP A 141 -15.36 -8.83 -1.59
C TRP A 141 -14.13 -9.33 -0.87
N HIS A 142 -13.87 -10.63 -1.03
CA HIS A 142 -12.61 -11.23 -0.63
C HIS A 142 -11.84 -11.63 -1.88
N TRP A 143 -10.58 -11.24 -1.99
CA TRP A 143 -9.77 -11.58 -3.15
C TRP A 143 -8.43 -12.21 -2.77
N VAL A 144 -7.97 -13.09 -3.65
CA VAL A 144 -6.63 -13.68 -3.61
C VAL A 144 -5.98 -13.47 -4.96
N HIS A 145 -4.77 -12.94 -4.93
CA HIS A 145 -3.93 -12.75 -6.10
C HIS A 145 -2.84 -13.82 -6.13
N TYR A 146 -2.79 -14.58 -7.21
CA TYR A 146 -1.90 -15.71 -7.42
C TYR A 146 -0.88 -15.41 -8.51
N ALA A 147 0.32 -15.96 -8.37
CA ALA A 147 1.21 -16.16 -9.49
C ALA A 147 0.54 -17.09 -10.52
N ALA A 148 1.02 -17.10 -11.77
CA ALA A 148 0.57 -18.05 -12.79
C ALA A 148 0.69 -19.52 -12.35
N SER A 149 1.62 -19.82 -11.43
CA SER A 149 1.81 -21.14 -10.82
C SER A 149 0.74 -21.54 -9.81
N GLY A 150 -0.15 -20.62 -9.43
CA GLY A 150 -1.16 -20.84 -8.39
C GLY A 150 -0.70 -20.51 -6.97
N LYS A 151 0.53 -20.00 -6.82
CA LYS A 151 1.05 -19.60 -5.51
C LYS A 151 0.42 -18.27 -5.07
N PRO A 152 -0.19 -18.17 -3.88
CA PRO A 152 -0.79 -16.92 -3.40
C PRO A 152 0.28 -15.87 -3.09
N MET A 153 0.17 -14.72 -3.75
CA MET A 153 1.05 -13.56 -3.62
C MET A 153 0.46 -12.49 -2.69
N ALA A 154 -0.84 -12.22 -2.77
CA ALA A 154 -1.52 -11.26 -1.90
C ALA A 154 -2.97 -11.68 -1.64
N ILE A 155 -3.51 -11.32 -0.48
CA ILE A 155 -4.87 -11.62 -0.07
C ILE A 155 -5.51 -10.35 0.50
N SER A 156 -6.77 -10.06 0.17
CA SER A 156 -7.46 -8.86 0.66
C SER A 156 -7.55 -8.78 2.18
N ALA A 157 -7.65 -9.94 2.85
CA ALA A 157 -7.69 -10.06 4.30
C ALA A 157 -6.30 -10.01 4.96
N GLU A 158 -5.21 -9.87 4.19
CA GLU A 158 -3.90 -9.58 4.80
C GLU A 158 -3.89 -8.13 5.27
N SER A 159 -3.92 -7.95 6.59
CA SER A 159 -3.79 -6.65 7.21
C SER A 159 -2.32 -6.24 7.22
N ASN A 160 -1.78 -5.82 6.08
CA ASN A 160 -0.53 -5.07 6.07
C ASN A 160 -0.85 -3.58 6.26
N PRO A 161 -0.33 -2.91 7.31
CA PRO A 161 -0.60 -1.50 7.56
C PRO A 161 -0.22 -0.58 6.40
N TRP A 162 0.68 -1.03 5.53
CA TRP A 162 1.24 -0.28 4.43
C TRP A 162 0.67 -0.68 3.07
N ALA A 163 -0.25 -1.64 3.03
CA ALA A 163 -0.91 -2.03 1.79
C ALA A 163 -1.70 -0.86 1.20
N LYS A 164 -1.63 -0.74 -0.12
CA LYS A 164 -2.37 0.24 -0.91
C LYS A 164 -2.99 -0.47 -2.10
N ASP A 165 -4.11 0.05 -2.58
CA ASP A 165 -4.79 -0.50 -3.75
C ASP A 165 -3.82 -0.58 -4.94
N GLY A 166 -3.77 -1.75 -5.57
CA GLY A 166 -2.88 -2.06 -6.69
C GLY A 166 -1.43 -2.41 -6.33
N PHE A 167 -1.07 -2.42 -5.04
CA PHE A 167 0.29 -2.78 -4.61
C PHE A 167 0.29 -4.00 -3.68
N ALA A 168 1.25 -4.88 -3.90
CA ALA A 168 1.64 -5.90 -2.93
C ALA A 168 2.86 -5.38 -2.15
N VAL A 169 2.82 -5.50 -0.83
CA VAL A 169 3.90 -5.01 0.05
C VAL A 169 4.39 -6.10 1.00
N TYR A 170 5.71 -6.12 1.21
CA TYR A 170 6.39 -7.11 2.05
C TYR A 170 7.34 -6.40 3.00
N GLU A 171 7.16 -6.61 4.31
CA GLU A 171 8.02 -6.01 5.33
C GLU A 171 9.10 -7.01 5.77
N GLU A 172 10.36 -6.61 5.57
CA GLU A 172 11.55 -7.42 5.87
C GLU A 172 12.65 -6.52 6.47
N ASP A 173 13.12 -6.85 7.68
CA ASP A 173 14.20 -6.14 8.38
C ASP A 173 14.02 -4.61 8.45
N GLY A 174 12.79 -4.15 8.71
CA GLY A 174 12.45 -2.71 8.77
C GLY A 174 12.46 -2.01 7.39
N ARG A 175 12.45 -2.79 6.31
CA ARG A 175 12.34 -2.33 4.92
C ARG A 175 11.01 -2.79 4.36
N LEU A 176 10.44 -1.98 3.47
CA LEU A 176 9.21 -2.30 2.79
C LEU A 176 9.51 -2.52 1.32
N TRP A 177 9.41 -3.78 0.90
CA TRP A 177 9.34 -4.12 -0.51
C TRP A 177 7.95 -3.79 -1.04
N VAL A 178 7.91 -3.20 -2.23
CA VAL A 178 6.70 -2.75 -2.88
C VAL A 178 6.73 -3.22 -4.32
N PHE A 179 5.62 -3.82 -4.75
CA PHE A 179 5.42 -4.30 -6.11
C PHE A 179 4.05 -3.84 -6.58
N GLU A 180 3.95 -3.48 -7.86
CA GLU A 180 2.65 -3.47 -8.51
C GLU A 180 2.13 -4.90 -8.57
N ILE A 181 0.85 -5.06 -8.30
CA ILE A 181 0.27 -6.40 -8.19
C ILE A 181 0.26 -7.14 -9.52
N SER A 182 0.20 -6.43 -10.65
CA SER A 182 0.29 -6.99 -12.00
C SER A 182 1.72 -7.18 -12.51
N SER A 183 2.74 -6.77 -11.73
CA SER A 183 4.13 -6.81 -12.19
C SER A 183 4.68 -8.25 -12.17
N PRO A 184 5.38 -8.70 -13.24
CA PRO A 184 6.02 -10.01 -13.26
C PRO A 184 7.13 -10.14 -12.21
N GLU A 185 7.74 -9.02 -11.80
CA GLU A 185 8.76 -8.99 -10.77
C GLU A 185 8.20 -9.40 -9.39
N LEU A 186 6.90 -9.20 -9.14
CA LEU A 186 6.24 -9.73 -7.95
C LEU A 186 6.31 -11.27 -7.93
N THR A 187 6.00 -11.91 -9.05
CA THR A 187 6.09 -13.38 -9.19
C THR A 187 7.51 -13.86 -8.95
N ASP A 188 8.49 -13.21 -9.60
CA ASP A 188 9.90 -13.52 -9.41
C ASP A 188 10.34 -13.38 -7.95
N PHE A 189 9.92 -12.31 -7.28
CA PHE A 189 10.21 -12.10 -5.86
C PHE A 189 9.55 -13.16 -4.98
N VAL A 190 8.29 -13.51 -5.23
CA VAL A 190 7.57 -14.53 -4.46
C VAL A 190 8.14 -15.92 -4.70
N GLU A 191 8.74 -16.20 -5.85
CA GLU A 191 9.37 -17.50 -6.13
C GLU A 191 10.82 -17.60 -5.63
N LYS A 192 11.61 -16.52 -5.77
CA LYS A 192 13.06 -16.53 -5.51
C LYS A 192 13.46 -15.86 -4.19
N GLY A 193 12.63 -14.96 -3.67
CA GLY A 193 12.77 -14.27 -2.38
C GLY A 193 13.51 -12.94 -2.43
N GLU A 194 14.31 -12.69 -3.47
CA GLU A 194 14.91 -11.39 -3.72
C GLU A 194 14.98 -11.11 -5.22
N LEU A 195 14.91 -9.83 -5.59
CA LEU A 195 15.16 -9.39 -6.95
C LEU A 195 16.64 -9.16 -7.21
N ALA A 196 17.13 -9.68 -8.34
CA ALA A 196 18.50 -9.45 -8.80
C ALA A 196 18.80 -7.97 -9.08
N LYS A 197 17.78 -7.19 -9.48
CA LYS A 197 17.85 -5.75 -9.67
C LYS A 197 16.67 -5.10 -8.95
N HIS A 198 16.95 -4.11 -8.13
CA HIS A 198 15.93 -3.33 -7.43
C HIS A 198 16.46 -1.94 -7.12
N VAL A 199 15.54 -1.00 -6.88
CA VAL A 199 15.84 0.35 -6.42
C VAL A 199 15.60 0.43 -4.92
N ILE A 200 16.45 1.18 -4.22
CA ILE A 200 16.36 1.43 -2.78
C ILE A 200 16.15 2.93 -2.56
N ARG A 201 15.18 3.28 -1.69
CA ARG A 201 14.93 4.64 -1.22
C ARG A 201 14.89 4.66 0.32
N PRO A 202 16.03 4.92 0.97
CA PRO A 202 16.10 4.98 2.44
C PRO A 202 15.20 6.08 2.99
N GLY A 203 14.41 5.77 4.02
CA GLY A 203 13.57 6.74 4.72
C GLY A 203 12.36 7.27 3.96
N ALA A 204 12.16 6.87 2.70
CA ALA A 204 11.04 7.34 1.89
C ALA A 204 9.72 6.63 2.22
N GLY A 205 9.79 5.47 2.86
CA GLY A 205 8.64 4.64 3.17
C GLY A 205 7.85 5.16 4.37
N PRO A 206 6.67 4.56 4.60
CA PRO A 206 5.90 4.85 5.79
C PRO A 206 6.72 4.64 7.06
N ALA A 207 6.46 5.44 8.10
CA ALA A 207 7.22 5.46 9.34
C ALA A 207 8.75 5.61 9.14
N GLY A 208 9.22 6.19 8.04
CA GLY A 208 10.64 6.34 7.73
C GLY A 208 11.33 5.02 7.35
N MET A 209 10.57 4.00 6.92
CA MET A 209 11.12 2.75 6.42
C MET A 209 11.89 2.96 5.12
N THR A 210 12.81 2.04 4.83
CA THR A 210 13.46 2.00 3.51
C THR A 210 12.54 1.31 2.51
N LEU A 211 12.21 1.98 1.40
CA LEU A 211 11.47 1.35 0.31
C LEU A 211 12.43 0.58 -0.61
N LYS A 212 11.99 -0.59 -1.04
CA LYS A 212 12.58 -1.38 -2.11
C LYS A 212 11.52 -1.69 -3.16
N ALA A 213 11.87 -1.63 -4.44
CA ALA A 213 10.96 -2.01 -5.52
C ALA A 213 11.75 -2.42 -6.77
N PRO A 214 11.12 -3.04 -7.77
CA PRO A 214 11.77 -3.37 -9.05
C PRO A 214 12.45 -2.17 -9.70
N ASP A 215 11.80 -1.00 -9.64
CA ASP A 215 12.25 0.25 -10.24
C ASP A 215 11.83 1.48 -9.41
N ALA A 216 12.26 2.66 -9.86
CA ALA A 216 11.95 3.93 -9.19
C ALA A 216 10.51 4.41 -9.44
N GLU A 217 9.89 3.97 -10.53
CA GLU A 217 8.54 4.37 -10.91
C GLU A 217 7.52 3.70 -9.99
N THR A 218 7.67 2.40 -9.72
CA THR A 218 6.89 1.63 -8.75
C THR A 218 6.92 2.31 -7.37
N ILE A 219 8.09 2.75 -6.90
CA ILE A 219 8.19 3.50 -5.63
C ILE A 219 7.38 4.79 -5.70
N SER A 220 7.51 5.52 -6.80
CA SER A 220 6.85 6.82 -6.95
C SER A 220 5.32 6.65 -6.99
N ARG A 221 4.80 5.71 -7.78
CA ARG A 221 3.37 5.37 -7.84
C ARG A 221 2.84 4.90 -6.49
N TYR A 222 3.59 4.06 -5.78
CA TYR A 222 3.21 3.64 -4.43
C TYR A 222 3.12 4.81 -3.47
N LEU A 223 4.09 5.73 -3.48
CA LEU A 223 4.09 6.89 -2.59
C LEU A 223 2.94 7.86 -2.90
N THR A 224 2.55 7.98 -4.17
CA THR A 224 1.48 8.88 -4.61
C THR A 224 0.09 8.26 -4.53
N ALA A 225 -0.03 6.94 -4.46
CA ALA A 225 -1.32 6.26 -4.35
C ALA A 225 -2.06 6.64 -3.05
N LYS A 226 -3.31 7.08 -3.21
CA LYS A 226 -4.24 7.48 -2.15
C LYS A 226 -5.66 7.06 -2.53
N PRO A 227 -6.47 6.54 -1.58
CA PRO A 227 -7.84 6.13 -1.86
C PRO A 227 -8.68 7.27 -2.44
N GLY A 228 -9.48 6.96 -3.46
CA GLY A 228 -10.37 7.92 -4.14
C GLY A 228 -9.69 8.83 -5.16
N PHE A 229 -8.39 8.66 -5.40
CA PHE A 229 -7.64 9.43 -6.39
C PHE A 229 -6.92 8.53 -7.37
N GLU A 230 -6.92 8.94 -8.63
CA GLU A 230 -6.03 8.41 -9.65
C GLU A 230 -4.86 9.37 -9.85
N THR A 231 -3.66 8.81 -9.99
CA THR A 231 -2.45 9.61 -10.18
C THR A 231 -1.63 9.15 -11.37
N LYS A 232 -1.09 10.11 -12.12
CA LYS A 232 -0.17 9.86 -13.25
C LYS A 232 1.11 10.66 -13.01
N ILE A 233 2.26 10.08 -13.37
CA ILE A 233 3.56 10.76 -13.24
C ILE A 233 4.09 11.01 -14.65
N GLU A 234 4.21 12.28 -15.03
CA GLU A 234 4.71 12.70 -16.34
C GLU A 234 5.74 13.80 -16.18
N ASP A 235 6.90 13.66 -16.82
CA ASP A 235 8.01 14.61 -16.74
C ASP A 235 8.42 14.96 -15.30
N GLY A 236 8.32 13.99 -14.38
CA GLY A 236 8.61 14.18 -12.96
C GLY A 236 7.60 15.05 -12.21
N ARG A 237 6.37 15.18 -12.73
CA ARG A 237 5.25 15.89 -12.12
C ARG A 237 4.11 14.92 -11.82
N LEU A 238 3.44 15.14 -10.70
CA LEU A 238 2.31 14.33 -10.26
C LEU A 238 1.01 14.97 -10.72
N TRP A 239 0.33 14.34 -11.66
CA TRP A 239 -1.08 14.62 -11.93
C TRP A 239 -1.96 13.87 -10.95
N VAL A 240 -2.97 14.57 -10.44
CA VAL A 240 -3.94 14.05 -9.49
C VAL A 240 -5.35 14.30 -10.00
N PHE A 241 -6.16 13.25 -10.00
CA PHE A 241 -7.57 13.29 -10.37
C PHE A 241 -8.41 12.59 -9.31
N VAL A 242 -9.66 13.00 -9.18
CA VAL A 242 -10.65 12.19 -8.45
C VAL A 242 -10.92 10.95 -9.30
N ALA A 243 -10.93 9.76 -8.68
CA ALA A 243 -11.15 8.52 -9.41
C ALA A 243 -12.51 8.54 -10.13
N GLY A 244 -12.50 8.21 -11.43
CA GLY A 244 -13.70 8.18 -12.27
C GLY A 244 -14.28 9.54 -12.67
N SER A 245 -13.55 10.65 -12.47
CA SER A 245 -14.02 11.98 -12.85
C SER A 245 -14.00 12.21 -14.37
N GLU A 246 -14.80 13.16 -14.85
CA GLU A 246 -14.80 13.55 -16.27
C GLU A 246 -13.44 14.08 -16.70
N GLU A 247 -12.75 14.81 -15.82
CA GLU A 247 -11.43 15.38 -16.10
C GLU A 247 -10.34 14.32 -16.22
N LEU A 248 -10.46 13.19 -15.50
CA LEU A 248 -9.58 12.04 -15.71
C LEU A 248 -9.80 11.45 -17.10
N ASN A 249 -11.06 11.26 -17.50
CA ASN A 249 -11.40 10.72 -18.82
C ASN A 249 -10.92 11.65 -19.95
N ASP A 250 -11.12 12.95 -19.79
CA ASP A 250 -10.62 13.97 -20.72
C ASP A 250 -9.09 13.92 -20.82
N TYR A 251 -8.41 13.80 -19.68
CA TYR A 251 -6.95 13.68 -19.63
C TYR A 251 -6.45 12.43 -20.35
N GLU A 252 -7.10 11.28 -20.16
CA GLU A 252 -6.69 10.03 -20.80
C GLU A 252 -6.93 10.05 -22.32
N GLN A 253 -7.92 10.80 -22.80
CA GLN A 253 -8.21 10.93 -24.23
C GLN A 253 -7.34 11.98 -24.93
N GLN A 254 -7.05 13.10 -24.26
CA GLN A 254 -6.47 14.30 -24.90
C GLN A 254 -5.09 14.67 -24.36
N GLY A 255 -4.65 14.09 -23.24
CA GLY A 255 -3.44 14.45 -22.51
C GLY A 255 -3.64 15.63 -21.56
N GLU A 256 -2.61 16.47 -21.42
CA GLU A 256 -2.60 17.59 -20.46
C GLU A 256 -3.81 18.54 -20.62
N LEU A 257 -4.53 18.76 -19.51
CA LEU A 257 -5.69 19.64 -19.47
C LEU A 257 -5.34 21.10 -19.74
N ALA A 258 -6.17 21.76 -20.56
CA ALA A 258 -6.02 23.18 -20.91
C ALA A 258 -6.10 24.11 -19.69
N LYS A 259 -6.90 23.74 -18.68
CA LYS A 259 -6.98 24.43 -17.39
C LYS A 259 -6.57 23.45 -16.31
N HIS A 260 -5.58 23.83 -15.53
CA HIS A 260 -5.11 23.07 -14.38
C HIS A 260 -4.46 24.01 -13.37
N VAL A 261 -4.30 23.54 -12.15
CA VAL A 261 -3.56 24.22 -11.10
C VAL A 261 -2.23 23.52 -10.86
N ILE A 262 -1.23 24.27 -10.39
CA ILE A 262 0.11 23.76 -10.11
C ILE A 262 0.49 24.10 -8.67
N ARG A 263 1.00 23.12 -7.92
CA ARG A 263 1.61 23.31 -6.60
C ARG A 263 3.04 22.76 -6.61
N PRO A 264 4.05 23.61 -6.89
CA PRO A 264 5.45 23.20 -6.89
C PRO A 264 5.87 22.70 -5.51
N GLY A 265 6.51 21.53 -5.44
CA GLY A 265 7.07 21.00 -4.19
C GLY A 265 6.07 20.42 -3.19
N ALA A 266 4.77 20.44 -3.49
CA ALA A 266 3.73 19.98 -2.56
C ALA A 266 3.53 18.46 -2.56
N GLY A 267 3.98 17.76 -3.60
CA GLY A 267 3.80 16.33 -3.75
C GLY A 267 4.81 15.51 -2.95
N PRO A 268 4.61 14.18 -2.87
CA PRO A 268 5.58 13.26 -2.30
C PRO A 268 6.99 13.50 -2.85
N MET A 269 7.99 13.46 -1.96
CA MET A 269 9.40 13.74 -2.31
C MET A 269 9.65 15.14 -2.91
N GLY A 270 8.78 16.12 -2.63
CA GLY A 270 8.91 17.47 -3.19
C GLY A 270 8.55 17.55 -4.67
N MET A 271 7.74 16.61 -5.17
CA MET A 271 7.27 16.62 -6.55
C MET A 271 6.35 17.82 -6.80
N THR A 272 6.37 18.37 -8.01
CA THR A 272 5.36 19.35 -8.44
C THR A 272 4.05 18.63 -8.71
N MET A 273 2.96 19.09 -8.10
CA MET A 273 1.63 18.55 -8.32
C MET A 273 0.85 19.38 -9.32
N LYS A 274 0.03 18.69 -10.12
CA LYS A 274 -0.98 19.23 -11.03
C LYS A 274 -2.33 18.56 -10.77
N ALA A 275 -3.41 19.32 -10.92
CA ALA A 275 -4.77 18.78 -10.93
C ALA A 275 -5.70 19.71 -11.73
N PRO A 276 -6.92 19.26 -12.07
CA PRO A 276 -7.89 20.09 -12.78
C PRO A 276 -8.23 21.40 -12.05
N ASP A 277 -8.29 21.35 -10.72
CA ASP A 277 -8.63 22.49 -9.88
C ASP A 277 -7.95 22.43 -8.49
N THR A 278 -8.10 23.53 -7.73
CA THR A 278 -7.50 23.66 -6.39
C THR A 278 -8.12 22.68 -5.40
N GLU A 279 -9.43 22.42 -5.52
CA GLU A 279 -10.16 21.54 -4.63
C GLU A 279 -9.62 20.11 -4.68
N THR A 280 -9.38 19.58 -5.88
CA THR A 280 -8.81 18.26 -6.10
C THR A 280 -7.43 18.11 -5.43
N LEU A 281 -6.57 19.13 -5.55
CA LEU A 281 -5.27 19.12 -4.86
C LEU A 281 -5.42 19.16 -3.33
N ASP A 282 -6.30 20.04 -2.84
CA ASP A 282 -6.49 20.19 -1.40
C ASP A 282 -7.10 18.91 -0.79
N LEU A 283 -8.07 18.28 -1.45
CA LEU A 283 -8.62 16.99 -1.05
C LEU A 283 -7.57 15.88 -1.05
N TYR A 284 -6.73 15.81 -2.09
CA TYR A 284 -5.66 14.81 -2.16
C TYR A 284 -4.63 14.97 -1.04
N LEU A 285 -4.20 16.21 -0.79
CA LEU A 285 -3.24 16.51 0.28
C LEU A 285 -3.84 16.25 1.66
N ALA A 286 -5.14 16.53 1.83
CA ALA A 286 -5.88 16.30 3.07
C ALA A 286 -6.30 14.84 3.29
N SER A 287 -6.24 13.98 2.26
CA SER A 287 -6.80 12.63 2.32
C SER A 287 -6.09 11.74 3.34
N LYS A 288 -6.89 11.03 4.14
CA LYS A 288 -6.46 10.11 5.18
C LYS A 288 -7.25 8.80 5.11
N PRO A 289 -6.64 7.65 5.43
CA PRO A 289 -7.35 6.37 5.42
C PRO A 289 -8.55 6.37 6.36
N GLY A 290 -9.64 5.71 5.95
CA GLY A 290 -10.87 5.60 6.72
C GLY A 290 -11.79 6.83 6.65
N PHE A 291 -11.41 7.88 5.92
CA PHE A 291 -12.22 9.09 5.77
C PHE A 291 -12.52 9.42 4.30
N VAL A 292 -13.71 9.96 4.07
CA VAL A 292 -14.11 10.57 2.80
C VAL A 292 -14.20 12.08 3.03
N LEU A 293 -13.58 12.83 2.12
CA LEU A 293 -13.54 14.28 2.19
C LEU A 293 -14.41 14.88 1.09
N LYS A 294 -15.09 15.98 1.40
CA LYS A 294 -15.83 16.79 0.43
C LYS A 294 -15.53 18.25 0.67
N TYR A 295 -15.35 19.03 -0.38
CA TYR A 295 -15.22 20.46 -0.26
C TYR A 295 -16.58 21.10 -0.56
N ASP A 296 -16.99 22.04 0.28
CA ASP A 296 -18.24 22.77 0.10
C ASP A 296 -18.13 24.14 0.78
N ASP A 297 -18.48 25.21 0.07
CA ASP A 297 -18.41 26.61 0.54
C ASP A 297 -17.07 26.98 1.21
N GLY A 298 -15.94 26.56 0.63
CA GLY A 298 -14.62 26.88 1.18
C GLY A 298 -14.26 26.10 2.45
N ARG A 299 -15.01 25.05 2.79
CA ARG A 299 -14.82 24.24 4.00
C ARG A 299 -14.63 22.78 3.62
N LEU A 300 -13.87 22.08 4.44
CA LEU A 300 -13.59 20.67 4.26
C LEU A 300 -14.53 19.84 5.14
N TRP A 301 -15.51 19.20 4.53
CA TRP A 301 -16.32 18.18 5.18
C TRP A 301 -15.56 16.87 5.30
N VAL A 302 -15.68 16.26 6.46
CA VAL A 302 -15.00 15.02 6.84
C VAL A 302 -16.06 14.00 7.27
N PHE A 303 -16.05 12.84 6.63
CA PHE A 303 -16.92 11.72 6.95
C PHE A 303 -16.10 10.46 7.16
N ARG A 304 -16.59 9.56 8.01
CA ARG A 304 -16.04 8.19 8.05
C ARG A 304 -16.47 7.46 6.77
N LYS A 305 -15.58 6.62 6.23
CA LYS A 305 -15.90 5.80 5.06
C LYS A 305 -17.12 4.92 5.38
N GLY A 306 -18.07 4.86 4.44
CA GLY A 306 -19.28 4.02 4.55
C GLY A 306 -20.32 4.50 5.56
N SER A 307 -20.19 5.71 6.14
CA SER A 307 -21.15 6.18 7.15
C SER A 307 -22.50 6.58 6.54
N GLU A 308 -23.57 6.45 7.33
CA GLU A 308 -24.92 6.87 6.91
C GLU A 308 -24.94 8.37 6.61
N GLU A 309 -24.21 9.17 7.40
CA GLU A 309 -24.14 10.63 7.25
C GLU A 309 -23.43 11.05 5.96
N LEU A 310 -22.44 10.29 5.49
CA LEU A 310 -21.88 10.49 4.16
C LEU A 310 -22.94 10.27 3.09
N SER A 311 -23.72 9.18 3.22
CA SER A 311 -24.78 8.84 2.27
C SER A 311 -25.88 9.91 2.24
N ASP A 312 -26.26 10.42 3.42
CA ASP A 312 -27.21 11.52 3.54
C ASP A 312 -26.66 12.81 2.93
N PHE A 313 -25.40 13.15 3.21
CA PHE A 313 -24.75 14.32 2.63
C PHE A 313 -24.75 14.26 1.09
N LEU A 314 -24.46 13.10 0.51
CA LEU A 314 -24.48 12.93 -0.95
C LEU A 314 -25.89 13.08 -1.55
N LYS A 315 -26.96 12.78 -0.80
CA LYS A 315 -28.34 12.90 -1.28
C LYS A 315 -28.90 14.31 -1.18
N GLN A 316 -28.62 15.00 -0.08
CA GLN A 316 -29.30 16.27 0.26
C GLN A 316 -28.35 17.46 0.47
N GLY A 317 -27.04 17.26 0.41
CA GLY A 317 -26.03 18.27 0.72
C GLY A 317 -25.79 18.41 2.22
N GLU A 318 -25.60 19.65 2.68
CA GLU A 318 -25.24 19.95 4.07
C GLU A 318 -26.15 19.30 5.12
N LEU A 319 -25.53 18.66 6.11
CA LEU A 319 -26.24 18.00 7.21
C LEU A 319 -26.89 19.01 8.16
N ALA A 320 -28.13 18.72 8.57
CA ALA A 320 -28.87 19.53 9.52
C ALA A 320 -28.19 19.65 10.90
N LYS A 321 -27.46 18.60 11.31
CA LYS A 321 -26.62 18.60 12.51
C LYS A 321 -25.19 18.33 12.08
N HIS A 322 -24.29 19.24 12.45
CA HIS A 322 -22.87 19.11 12.19
C HIS A 322 -22.07 19.92 13.22
N VAL A 323 -20.79 19.61 13.32
CA VAL A 323 -19.81 20.37 14.11
C VAL A 323 -18.88 21.10 13.16
N ILE A 324 -18.49 22.31 13.55
CA ILE A 324 -17.54 23.15 12.81
C ILE A 324 -16.31 23.35 13.69
N ARG A 325 -15.12 23.11 13.14
CA ARG A 325 -13.85 23.45 13.77
C ARG A 325 -13.06 24.41 12.87
N PRO A 326 -13.16 25.73 13.13
CA PRO A 326 -12.47 26.74 12.33
C PRO A 326 -10.95 26.53 12.35
N ALA A 327 -10.33 26.65 11.17
CA ALA A 327 -8.88 26.58 10.98
C ALA A 327 -8.15 25.34 11.54
N ALA A 328 -8.87 24.23 11.72
CA ALA A 328 -8.28 22.98 12.22
C ALA A 328 -7.81 22.04 11.11
N GLY A 329 -8.23 22.26 9.86
CA GLY A 329 -7.86 21.42 8.74
C GLY A 329 -6.51 21.78 8.14
N PRO A 330 -6.05 20.98 7.16
CA PRO A 330 -4.85 21.29 6.39
C PRO A 330 -4.89 22.71 5.82
N ASN A 331 -3.76 23.42 5.85
CA ASN A 331 -3.66 24.82 5.41
C ASN A 331 -4.60 25.80 6.13
N GLY A 332 -5.09 25.45 7.33
CA GLY A 332 -6.01 26.30 8.08
C GLY A 332 -7.43 26.33 7.52
N VAL A 333 -7.84 25.32 6.74
CA VAL A 333 -9.23 25.19 6.30
C VAL A 333 -10.14 24.88 7.50
N THR A 334 -11.39 25.36 7.43
CA THR A 334 -12.40 24.99 8.43
C THR A 334 -12.88 23.58 8.19
N LEU A 335 -12.86 22.74 9.23
CA LEU A 335 -13.42 21.39 9.18
C LEU A 335 -14.90 21.41 9.53
N LYS A 336 -15.69 20.64 8.78
CA LYS A 336 -17.06 20.26 9.12
C LYS A 336 -17.16 18.74 9.21
N ALA A 337 -17.98 18.23 10.12
CA ALA A 337 -18.28 16.81 10.21
C ALA A 337 -19.62 16.58 10.91
N PRO A 338 -20.21 15.38 10.85
CA PRO A 338 -21.45 15.07 11.56
C PRO A 338 -21.35 15.29 13.08
N ASP A 339 -20.18 15.04 13.66
CA ASP A 339 -19.90 15.17 15.09
C ASP A 339 -18.44 15.55 15.37
N ALA A 340 -18.14 15.87 16.63
CA ALA A 340 -16.79 16.24 17.05
C ALA A 340 -15.82 15.06 17.02
N GLU A 341 -16.30 13.85 17.31
CA GLU A 341 -15.47 12.63 17.36
C GLU A 341 -14.88 12.32 15.98
N THR A 342 -15.65 12.54 14.91
CA THR A 342 -15.21 12.36 13.53
C THR A 342 -14.10 13.35 13.16
N ILE A 343 -14.22 14.62 13.58
CA ILE A 343 -13.13 15.60 13.41
C ILE A 343 -11.88 15.15 14.18
N ASP A 344 -12.05 14.76 15.44
CA ASP A 344 -10.94 14.36 16.30
C ASP A 344 -10.22 13.13 15.74
N ALA A 345 -10.97 12.10 15.35
CA ALA A 345 -10.44 10.90 14.72
C ALA A 345 -9.69 11.22 13.42
N TYR A 346 -10.23 12.11 12.58
CA TYR A 346 -9.56 12.55 11.35
C TYR A 346 -8.24 13.27 11.63
N LEU A 347 -8.21 14.16 12.61
CA LEU A 347 -6.99 14.94 12.92
C LEU A 347 -5.83 14.05 13.36
N VAL A 348 -6.11 12.96 14.09
CA VAL A 348 -5.09 12.04 14.58
C VAL A 348 -4.82 10.85 13.66
N ALA A 349 -5.69 10.59 12.67
CA ALA A 349 -5.51 9.50 11.72
C ALA A 349 -4.21 9.64 10.91
N GLN A 350 -3.50 8.52 10.76
CA GLN A 350 -2.29 8.40 9.96
C GLN A 350 -2.28 7.08 9.19
N PRO A 351 -1.71 7.04 7.96
CA PRO A 351 -1.53 5.79 7.24
C PRO A 351 -0.79 4.74 8.05
N GLY A 352 -1.29 3.51 8.00
CA GLY A 352 -0.77 2.34 8.73
C GLY A 352 -0.98 2.32 10.24
N PHE A 353 -1.72 3.28 10.79
CA PHE A 353 -2.10 3.28 12.19
C PHE A 353 -3.62 3.27 12.37
N VAL A 354 -4.07 2.57 13.39
CA VAL A 354 -5.42 2.68 13.93
C VAL A 354 -5.33 3.51 15.19
N THR A 355 -6.05 4.63 15.20
CA THR A 355 -6.06 5.57 16.32
C THR A 355 -7.43 5.62 16.96
N LYS A 356 -7.46 5.67 18.30
CA LYS A 356 -8.68 5.89 19.07
C LYS A 356 -8.46 6.99 20.09
N LEU A 357 -9.32 8.01 20.05
CA LEU A 357 -9.33 9.04 21.08
C LEU A 357 -10.19 8.57 22.25
N ASP A 358 -9.61 8.54 23.45
CA ASP A 358 -10.28 8.13 24.68
C ASP A 358 -9.77 8.99 25.85
N ASP A 359 -10.68 9.64 26.56
CA ASP A 359 -10.38 10.55 27.69
C ASP A 359 -9.26 11.58 27.39
N GLY A 360 -9.31 12.20 26.21
CA GLY A 360 -8.31 13.18 25.77
C GLY A 360 -6.92 12.60 25.45
N ARG A 361 -6.82 11.27 25.32
CA ARG A 361 -5.60 10.56 24.96
C ARG A 361 -5.80 9.79 23.66
N VAL A 362 -4.76 9.71 22.85
CA VAL A 362 -4.81 8.96 21.59
C VAL A 362 -4.12 7.63 21.81
N TRP A 363 -4.89 6.56 21.77
CA TRP A 363 -4.35 5.23 21.57
C TRP A 363 -3.92 5.06 20.12
N VAL A 364 -2.72 4.56 19.91
CA VAL A 364 -2.09 4.36 18.61
C VAL A 364 -1.67 2.91 18.50
N PHE A 365 -2.15 2.23 17.46
CA PHE A 365 -1.78 0.87 17.13
C PHE A 365 -1.33 0.80 15.68
N ARG A 366 -0.39 -0.08 15.36
CA ARG A 366 -0.14 -0.44 13.95
C ARG A 366 -1.38 -1.15 13.42
N ASN A 367 -1.82 -0.82 12.22
CA ASN A 367 -2.99 -1.49 11.63
C ASN A 367 -2.70 -2.99 11.48
N GLY A 368 -3.66 -3.83 11.86
CA GLY A 368 -3.52 -5.30 11.84
C GLY A 368 -2.69 -5.92 12.97
N SER A 369 -2.21 -5.13 13.94
CA SER A 369 -1.43 -5.66 15.07
C SER A 369 -2.26 -6.55 16.02
N GLU A 370 -1.59 -7.51 16.67
CA GLU A 370 -2.22 -8.37 17.69
C GLU A 370 -2.71 -7.52 18.88
N GLU A 371 -1.94 -6.50 19.26
CA GLU A 371 -2.27 -5.59 20.34
C GLU A 371 -3.51 -4.74 20.05
N LEU A 372 -3.78 -4.41 18.78
CA LEU A 372 -5.03 -3.77 18.39
C LEU A 372 -6.22 -4.70 18.62
N LYS A 373 -6.06 -6.00 18.34
CA LYS A 373 -7.10 -7.01 18.58
C LYS A 373 -7.35 -7.16 20.08
N ASP A 374 -6.30 -7.32 20.87
CA ASP A 374 -6.40 -7.41 22.33
C ASP A 374 -7.07 -6.17 22.93
N TYR A 375 -6.72 -4.98 22.43
CA TYR A 375 -7.35 -3.74 22.85
C TYR A 375 -8.84 -3.68 22.50
N ARG A 376 -9.26 -4.20 21.34
CA ARG A 376 -10.68 -4.26 20.96
C ARG A 376 -11.47 -5.20 21.88
N ASP A 377 -10.86 -6.29 22.32
CA ASP A 377 -11.49 -7.28 23.18
C ASP A 377 -11.57 -6.82 24.64
N ALA A 378 -10.52 -6.17 25.15
CA ALA A 378 -10.39 -5.79 26.57
C ALA A 378 -10.71 -4.32 26.88
N GLY A 379 -10.68 -3.43 25.88
CA GLY A 379 -10.86 -1.98 26.02
C GLY A 379 -9.64 -1.21 26.54
N GLU A 380 -8.68 -1.88 27.17
CA GLU A 380 -7.38 -1.32 27.58
C GLU A 380 -6.29 -2.39 27.55
N LEU A 381 -5.05 -2.00 27.20
CA LEU A 381 -3.90 -2.89 27.27
C LEU A 381 -3.27 -2.92 28.66
N ALA A 382 -3.01 -4.13 29.16
CA ALA A 382 -2.33 -4.35 30.43
C ALA A 382 -0.90 -3.76 30.47
N LYS A 383 -0.22 -3.72 29.32
CA LYS A 383 1.09 -3.07 29.15
C LYS A 383 0.99 -2.08 28.01
N HIS A 384 1.37 -0.83 28.29
CA HIS A 384 1.42 0.22 27.29
C HIS A 384 2.44 1.29 27.71
N VAL A 385 2.90 2.04 26.73
CA VAL A 385 3.76 3.22 26.91
C VAL A 385 2.89 4.47 26.77
N ILE A 386 3.18 5.49 27.57
CA ILE A 386 2.51 6.79 27.53
C ILE A 386 3.54 7.87 27.19
N ARG A 387 3.23 8.72 26.22
CA ARG A 387 3.99 9.95 25.94
C ARG A 387 3.08 11.17 26.09
N PRO A 388 3.15 11.85 27.25
CA PRO A 388 2.37 13.06 27.49
C PRO A 388 2.69 14.15 26.48
N ALA A 389 1.65 14.78 25.94
CA ALA A 389 1.73 15.94 25.03
C ALA A 389 2.62 15.78 23.78
N ALA A 390 2.91 14.55 23.34
CA ALA A 390 3.73 14.29 22.17
C ALA A 390 2.92 14.24 20.86
N GLY A 391 1.61 14.03 20.94
CA GLY A 391 0.74 13.82 19.79
C GLY A 391 0.30 15.11 19.09
N PRO A 392 -0.40 14.98 17.94
CA PRO A 392 -1.01 16.10 17.25
C PRO A 392 -1.84 16.97 18.21
N GLY A 393 -1.66 18.29 18.14
CA GLY A 393 -2.35 19.22 19.03
C GLY A 393 -1.96 19.13 20.51
N GLY A 394 -0.81 18.51 20.85
CA GLY A 394 -0.37 18.33 22.23
C GLY A 394 -1.15 17.24 22.98
N LEU A 395 -1.75 16.30 22.25
CA LEU A 395 -2.44 15.16 22.84
C LEU A 395 -1.45 14.18 23.47
N THR A 396 -1.90 13.49 24.52
CA THR A 396 -1.11 12.40 25.13
C THR A 396 -1.28 11.14 24.29
N LEU A 397 -0.15 10.51 23.91
CA LEU A 397 -0.16 9.26 23.16
C LEU A 397 -0.06 8.06 24.10
N LYS A 398 -0.81 7.01 23.78
CA LYS A 398 -0.71 5.66 24.35
C LYS A 398 -0.49 4.65 23.23
N ALA A 399 0.38 3.66 23.44
CA ALA A 399 0.63 2.58 22.47
C ALA A 399 1.13 1.33 23.18
N PRO A 400 1.09 0.14 22.56
CA PRO A 400 1.65 -1.08 23.15
C PRO A 400 3.14 -0.95 23.52
N ASP A 401 3.91 -0.21 22.72
CA ASP A 401 5.34 -0.04 22.88
C ASP A 401 5.82 1.35 22.41
N ALA A 402 7.08 1.68 22.71
CA ALA A 402 7.66 2.97 22.33
C ALA A 402 7.89 3.10 20.82
N GLU A 403 8.26 2.02 20.14
CA GLU A 403 8.58 2.02 18.71
C GLU A 403 7.34 2.37 17.87
N THR A 404 6.16 1.90 18.28
CA THR A 404 4.87 2.24 17.68
C THR A 404 4.57 3.74 17.80
N ILE A 405 4.88 4.36 18.95
CA ILE A 405 4.76 5.83 19.08
C ILE A 405 5.77 6.55 18.19
N ASP A 406 7.03 6.13 18.17
CA ASP A 406 8.06 6.75 17.31
C ASP A 406 7.73 6.63 15.82
N ALA A 407 7.18 5.49 15.41
CA ALA A 407 6.72 5.28 14.05
C ALA A 407 5.56 6.21 13.70
N TYR A 408 4.58 6.35 14.59
CA TYR A 408 3.44 7.24 14.39
C TYR A 408 3.85 8.72 14.34
N LEU A 409 4.70 9.16 15.26
CA LEU A 409 5.20 10.54 15.32
C LEU A 409 5.99 10.91 14.04
N ARG A 410 6.84 10.00 13.54
CA ARG A 410 7.53 10.18 12.26
C ARG A 410 6.57 10.41 11.09
N VAL A 411 5.45 9.67 11.04
CA VAL A 411 4.43 9.87 10.00
C VAL A 411 3.69 11.20 10.18
N CYS A 412 3.51 11.66 11.42
CA CYS A 412 2.96 12.98 11.71
C CYS A 412 3.92 14.13 11.36
N GLY A 413 5.19 13.85 11.05
CA GLY A 413 6.23 14.87 10.90
C GLY A 413 6.63 15.52 12.24
N LEU A 414 6.36 14.85 13.36
CA LEU A 414 6.70 15.28 14.71
C LEU A 414 7.88 14.42 15.18
N ASN A 415 8.99 15.03 15.60
CA ASN A 415 10.14 14.32 16.16
C ASN A 415 10.52 14.90 17.53
#